data_AF-A0A8R1IS50-F1
#
_entry.id   AF-A0A8R1IS50-F1
#
_cell.length_a   1.000
_cell.length_b   1.000
_cell.length_c   1.000
_cell.angle_alpha   90.00
_cell.angle_beta   90.00
_cell.angle_gamma   90.00
#
_symmetry.space_group_name_H-M   'P 1'
#
loop_
_entity.id
_entity.type
_entity.pdbx_description
1 polymer ?
#
loop_
_entity_poly.entity_id
_entity_poly.type
_entity_poly.pdbx_seq_one_letter_code
_entity_poly.pdbx_strand_id
1 'polypeptide(L)'
;VSNAPVPEPMGVICAAVYLIVMFIFIPIPFLEWIGNENETFPYAKLLAILSGLISISTAILLGFADDMLDLRWRHKLLFPTLSSLPLLMVYYVSGNSTTVIVPTIVRHLFQPIVLLPVTINISFIYYIFMGMVIVFCTNAINILAGVNGLESGQSLVISASVSLFNVVQLIRLDSENTTGFWHHSISLYFLLPFTACTAVLFILTRYGSLGFK
;
A
#
# COMPACT_ATOMS: atom_id res chain seq x y z
N VAL A 1 -11.23 -27.40 -25.28
CA VAL A 1 -10.62 -26.64 -24.16
C VAL A 1 -9.66 -27.60 -23.49
N SER A 2 -8.35 -27.37 -23.56
CA SER A 2 -7.38 -28.26 -22.91
C SER A 2 -7.51 -28.14 -21.40
N ASN A 3 -7.77 -29.25 -20.70
CA ASN A 3 -7.77 -29.36 -19.23
C ASN A 3 -6.34 -29.28 -18.63
N ALA A 4 -5.44 -28.54 -19.27
CA ALA A 4 -4.09 -28.36 -18.75
C ALA A 4 -4.19 -27.47 -17.50
N PRO A 5 -3.59 -27.87 -16.36
CA PRO A 5 -3.58 -27.04 -15.18
C PRO A 5 -2.84 -25.75 -15.50
N VAL A 6 -3.49 -24.66 -15.13
CA VAL A 6 -2.99 -23.33 -15.29
C VAL A 6 -1.95 -23.08 -14.17
N PRO A 7 -0.69 -22.71 -14.46
CA PRO A 7 0.30 -22.49 -13.42
C PRO A 7 -0.05 -21.30 -12.53
N GLU A 8 -0.30 -21.61 -11.26
CA GLU A 8 -0.36 -20.71 -10.11
C GLU A 8 0.99 -20.78 -9.35
N PRO A 9 1.53 -19.70 -8.73
CA PRO A 9 1.06 -18.32 -8.65
C PRO A 9 2.02 -17.32 -9.33
N MET A 10 1.69 -16.84 -10.53
CA MET A 10 2.50 -15.80 -11.23
C MET A 10 2.62 -14.49 -10.43
N GLY A 11 1.68 -14.22 -9.53
CA GLY A 11 1.72 -13.09 -8.61
C GLY A 11 2.98 -13.06 -7.75
N VAL A 12 3.53 -14.21 -7.35
CA VAL A 12 4.75 -14.29 -6.54
C VAL A 12 5.99 -13.89 -7.32
N ILE A 13 6.08 -14.24 -8.61
CA ILE A 13 7.19 -13.81 -9.48
C ILE A 13 7.14 -12.29 -9.65
N CYS A 14 5.96 -11.75 -9.93
CA CYS A 14 5.72 -10.31 -10.02
C CYS A 14 6.11 -9.58 -8.72
N ALA A 15 5.73 -10.14 -7.57
CA ALA A 15 6.04 -9.61 -6.25
C ALA A 15 7.55 -9.68 -5.92
N ALA A 16 8.25 -10.74 -6.33
CA ALA A 16 9.69 -10.87 -6.17
C ALA A 16 10.44 -9.81 -6.98
N VAL A 17 10.05 -9.60 -8.25
CA VAL A 17 10.62 -8.53 -9.09
C VAL A 17 10.38 -7.16 -8.46
N TYR A 18 9.17 -6.89 -7.97
CA TYR A 18 8.84 -5.67 -7.25
C TYR A 18 9.76 -5.44 -6.04
N LEU A 19 9.96 -6.44 -5.19
CA LEU A 19 10.84 -6.34 -4.03
C LEU A 19 12.30 -6.08 -4.41
N ILE A 20 12.83 -6.77 -5.43
CA ILE A 20 14.20 -6.55 -5.93
C ILE A 20 14.37 -5.10 -6.39
N VAL A 21 13.44 -4.59 -7.20
CA VAL A 21 13.46 -3.20 -7.68
C VAL A 21 13.43 -2.23 -6.50
N MET A 22 12.55 -2.45 -5.52
CA MET A 22 12.45 -1.60 -4.35
C MET A 22 13.71 -1.63 -3.49
N PHE A 23 14.34 -2.78 -3.28
CA PHE A 23 15.59 -2.88 -2.51
C PHE A 23 16.75 -2.15 -3.18
N ILE A 24 16.86 -2.24 -4.51
CA ILE A 24 17.85 -1.48 -5.28
C ILE A 24 17.54 0.03 -5.23
N PHE A 25 16.26 0.40 -5.15
CA PHE A 25 15.83 1.79 -5.09
C PHE A 25 16.04 2.48 -3.73
N ILE A 26 16.13 1.73 -2.61
CA ILE A 26 16.31 2.30 -1.25
C ILE A 26 17.34 3.44 -1.16
N PRO A 27 18.58 3.34 -1.67
CA PRO A 27 19.57 4.40 -1.54
C PRO A 27 19.24 5.66 -2.36
N ILE A 28 18.43 5.55 -3.42
CA ILE A 28 18.22 6.63 -4.41
C ILE A 28 17.61 7.90 -3.76
N PRO A 29 16.53 7.83 -2.95
CA PRO A 29 16.00 9.00 -2.26
C PRO A 29 16.93 9.63 -1.23
N PHE A 30 18.07 8.99 -0.90
CA PHE A 30 18.99 9.45 0.15
C PHE A 30 20.37 9.85 -0.36
N LEU A 31 20.60 9.86 -1.68
CA LEU A 31 21.91 10.14 -2.28
C LEU A 31 22.53 11.46 -1.82
N GLU A 32 21.72 12.49 -1.60
CA GLU A 32 22.17 13.82 -1.16
C GLU A 32 22.83 13.81 0.23
N TRP A 33 22.43 12.87 1.10
CA TRP A 33 23.00 12.70 2.45
C TRP A 33 24.14 11.70 2.51
N ILE A 34 24.34 10.89 1.47
CA ILE A 34 25.41 9.89 1.44
C ILE A 34 26.74 10.60 1.14
N GLY A 35 27.62 10.62 2.15
CA GLY A 35 28.95 11.24 2.04
C GLY A 35 28.99 12.74 2.34
N ASN A 36 27.87 13.33 2.76
CA ASN A 36 27.80 14.71 3.22
C ASN A 36 27.80 14.76 4.75
N GLU A 37 28.96 15.00 5.36
CA GLU A 37 29.12 15.03 6.82
C GLU A 37 28.43 16.23 7.49
N ASN A 38 28.09 17.26 6.70
CA ASN A 38 27.49 18.50 7.21
C ASN A 38 25.97 18.42 7.41
N GLU A 39 25.32 17.39 6.86
CA GLU A 39 23.87 17.23 6.94
C GLU A 39 23.48 16.04 7.82
N THR A 40 22.47 16.26 8.68
CA THR A 40 21.93 15.17 9.51
C THR A 40 21.10 14.22 8.65
N PHE A 41 21.50 12.95 8.59
CA PHE A 41 20.79 11.93 7.82
C PHE A 41 19.32 11.78 8.26
N PRO A 42 18.35 11.76 7.32
CA PRO A 42 16.93 11.74 7.65
C PRO A 42 16.42 10.32 7.99
N TYR A 43 16.81 9.79 9.16
CA TYR A 43 16.45 8.43 9.59
C TYR A 43 14.93 8.15 9.58
N ALA A 44 14.10 9.10 10.00
CA ALA A 44 12.64 8.92 10.01
C ALA A 44 12.07 8.59 8.61
N LYS A 45 12.63 9.21 7.56
CA LYS A 45 12.24 8.95 6.16
C LYS A 45 12.67 7.55 5.73
N LEU A 46 13.87 7.11 6.12
CA LEU A 46 14.36 5.75 5.86
C LEU A 46 13.50 4.69 6.57
N LEU A 47 13.18 4.90 7.85
CA LEU A 47 12.31 4.01 8.62
C LEU A 47 10.92 3.87 7.99
N ALA A 48 10.36 4.95 7.42
CA ALA A 48 9.08 4.90 6.70
C ALA A 48 9.16 3.98 5.46
N ILE A 49 10.22 4.08 4.66
CA ILE A 49 10.43 3.20 3.49
C ILE A 49 10.65 1.75 3.94
N LEU A 50 11.52 1.52 4.93
CA LEU A 50 11.83 0.17 5.41
C LEU A 50 10.61 -0.52 6.03
N SER A 51 9.83 0.18 6.85
CA SER A 51 8.61 -0.40 7.43
C SER A 51 7.58 -0.75 6.37
N GLY A 52 7.38 0.10 5.36
CA GLY A 52 6.54 -0.20 4.21
C GLY A 52 7.00 -1.47 3.48
N LEU A 53 8.30 -1.62 3.22
CA LEU A 53 8.86 -2.80 2.55
C LEU A 53 8.80 -4.08 3.40
N ILE A 54 9.02 -3.98 4.70
CA ILE A 54 8.86 -5.12 5.62
C ILE A 54 7.38 -5.54 5.67
N SER A 55 6.45 -4.58 5.74
CA SER A 55 5.02 -4.89 5.69
C SER A 55 4.60 -5.53 4.37
N ILE A 56 5.09 -5.02 3.23
CA ILE A 56 4.77 -5.63 1.92
C ILE A 56 5.41 -7.00 1.76
N SER A 57 6.68 -7.17 2.16
CA SER A 57 7.36 -8.48 2.06
C SER A 57 6.71 -9.54 2.95
N THR A 58 6.32 -9.18 4.18
CA THR A 58 5.55 -10.09 5.05
C THR A 58 4.17 -10.40 4.48
N ALA A 59 3.49 -9.43 3.86
CA ALA A 59 2.21 -9.67 3.18
C ALA A 59 2.36 -10.65 2.00
N ILE A 60 3.40 -10.50 1.18
CA ILE A 60 3.70 -11.40 0.06
C ILE A 60 4.00 -12.82 0.57
N LEU A 61 4.85 -12.95 1.58
CA LEU A 61 5.23 -14.26 2.15
C LEU A 61 4.02 -14.97 2.78
N LEU A 62 3.20 -14.25 3.55
CA LEU A 62 2.01 -14.83 4.18
C LEU A 62 0.91 -15.12 3.17
N GLY A 63 0.77 -14.31 2.11
CA GLY A 63 -0.15 -14.58 1.00
C GLY A 63 0.25 -15.86 0.26
N PHE A 64 1.53 -15.99 -0.09
CA PHE A 64 2.05 -17.22 -0.68
C PHE A 64 1.87 -18.44 0.25
N ALA A 65 2.08 -18.27 1.56
CA ALA A 65 1.85 -19.34 2.53
C ALA A 65 0.36 -19.72 2.64
N ASP A 66 -0.58 -18.75 2.55
CA ASP A 66 -2.03 -19.03 2.49
C ASP A 66 -2.37 -19.88 1.25
N ASP A 67 -1.81 -19.51 0.09
CA ASP A 67 -2.03 -20.19 -1.19
C ASP A 67 -1.44 -21.62 -1.19
N MET A 68 -0.29 -21.84 -0.56
CA MET A 68 0.36 -23.16 -0.49
C MET A 68 -0.22 -24.08 0.58
N LEU A 69 -0.83 -23.54 1.63
CA LEU A 69 -1.30 -24.30 2.80
C LEU A 69 -2.84 -24.41 2.87
N ASP A 70 -3.58 -23.79 1.93
CA ASP A 70 -5.05 -23.77 1.89
C ASP A 70 -5.69 -23.50 3.25
N LEU A 71 -5.27 -22.41 3.90
CA LEU A 71 -5.66 -22.15 5.29
C LEU A 71 -7.12 -21.72 5.42
N ARG A 72 -7.70 -22.03 6.59
CA ARG A 72 -9.08 -21.66 6.93
C ARG A 72 -9.29 -20.14 6.93
N TRP A 73 -10.49 -19.70 6.55
CA TRP A 73 -10.91 -18.29 6.45
C TRP A 73 -10.51 -17.38 7.63
N ARG A 74 -10.46 -17.90 8.86
CA ARG A 74 -10.03 -17.15 10.06
C ARG A 74 -8.60 -16.61 9.94
N HIS A 75 -7.69 -17.33 9.28
CA HIS A 75 -6.30 -16.90 9.11
C HIS A 75 -6.17 -15.86 8.00
N LYS A 76 -7.12 -15.83 7.04
CA LYS A 76 -7.19 -14.81 5.98
C LYS A 76 -7.43 -13.40 6.52
N LEU A 77 -7.98 -13.28 7.73
CA LEU A 77 -8.08 -12.01 8.47
C LEU A 77 -6.84 -11.71 9.33
N LEU A 78 -6.13 -12.75 9.77
CA LEU A 78 -4.99 -12.64 10.68
C LEU A 78 -3.69 -12.29 9.93
N PHE A 79 -3.51 -12.73 8.69
CA PHE A 79 -2.29 -12.43 7.94
C PHE A 79 -2.14 -10.98 7.53
N PRO A 80 -3.19 -10.29 7.02
CA PRO A 80 -3.09 -8.86 6.73
C PRO A 80 -2.89 -8.01 8.00
N THR A 81 -3.43 -8.44 9.15
CA THR A 81 -3.17 -7.74 10.41
C THR A 81 -1.72 -7.91 10.85
N LEU A 82 -1.16 -9.12 10.81
CA LEU A 82 0.25 -9.35 11.15
C LEU A 82 1.22 -8.61 10.22
N SER A 83 0.96 -8.61 8.90
CA SER A 83 1.83 -7.91 7.95
C SER A 83 1.78 -6.39 8.11
N SER A 84 0.70 -5.83 8.68
CA SER A 84 0.58 -4.39 8.92
C SER A 84 1.39 -3.87 10.13
N LEU A 85 1.80 -4.73 11.05
CA LEU A 85 2.42 -4.31 12.32
C LEU A 85 3.68 -3.43 12.17
N PRO A 86 4.63 -3.72 11.25
CA PRO A 86 5.80 -2.86 11.04
C PRO A 86 5.44 -1.42 10.70
N LEU A 87 4.47 -1.24 9.79
CA LEU A 87 3.96 0.07 9.38
C LEU A 87 3.31 0.82 10.56
N LEU A 88 2.46 0.14 11.33
CA LEU A 88 1.81 0.72 12.51
C LEU A 88 2.81 1.16 13.57
N MET A 89 3.85 0.35 13.81
CA MET A 89 4.90 0.65 14.79
C MET A 89 5.70 1.89 14.38
N VAL A 90 6.11 1.98 13.11
CA VAL A 90 6.82 3.17 12.63
C VAL A 90 5.92 4.41 12.64
N TYR A 91 4.62 4.26 12.33
CA TYR A 91 3.68 5.38 12.46
C TYR A 91 3.62 5.91 13.90
N TYR A 92 3.54 5.02 14.88
CA TYR A 92 3.51 5.35 16.30
C TYR A 92 4.81 6.03 16.76
N VAL A 93 5.96 5.41 16.49
CA VAL A 93 7.27 5.91 16.94
C VAL A 93 7.66 7.22 16.25
N SER A 94 7.20 7.45 15.01
CA SER A 94 7.43 8.72 14.30
C SER A 94 6.61 9.89 14.86
N GLY A 95 5.70 9.65 15.81
CA GLY A 95 4.87 10.70 16.40
C GLY A 95 3.85 11.30 15.44
N ASN A 96 3.40 10.52 14.44
CA ASN A 96 2.42 10.99 13.47
C ASN A 96 1.05 11.26 14.13
N SER A 97 0.31 12.23 13.59
CA SER A 97 -0.97 12.67 14.15
C SER A 97 -2.05 11.58 14.06
N THR A 98 -2.78 11.36 15.14
CA THR A 98 -4.00 10.53 15.19
C THR A 98 -5.29 11.36 15.08
N THR A 99 -5.15 12.61 14.63
CA THR A 99 -6.26 13.55 14.47
C THR A 99 -6.87 13.42 13.08
N VAL A 100 -8.18 13.18 13.03
CA VAL A 100 -8.94 13.00 11.79
C VAL A 100 -9.87 14.20 11.57
N ILE A 101 -10.04 14.60 10.31
CA ILE A 101 -11.01 15.61 9.91
C ILE A 101 -12.39 14.95 9.81
N VAL A 102 -13.38 15.49 10.50
CA VAL A 102 -14.75 14.97 10.45
C VAL A 102 -15.40 15.37 9.12
N PRO A 103 -15.88 14.40 8.30
CA PRO A 103 -16.54 14.69 7.04
C PRO A 103 -17.72 15.66 7.22
N THR A 104 -17.91 16.56 6.27
CA THR A 104 -18.98 17.57 6.31
C THR A 104 -20.37 16.94 6.43
N ILE A 105 -20.60 15.82 5.73
CA ILE A 105 -21.87 15.07 5.77
C ILE A 105 -22.19 14.61 7.20
N VAL A 106 -21.20 14.04 7.90
CA VAL A 106 -21.36 13.57 9.29
C VAL A 106 -21.61 14.76 10.21
N ARG A 107 -20.87 15.86 10.03
CA ARG A 107 -21.10 17.07 10.80
C ARG A 107 -22.53 17.58 10.62
N HIS A 108 -23.01 17.74 9.38
CA HIS A 108 -24.37 18.20 9.13
C HIS A 108 -25.45 17.27 9.68
N LEU A 109 -25.26 15.96 9.63
CA LEU A 109 -26.22 14.98 10.13
C LEU A 109 -26.37 15.02 11.66
N PHE A 110 -25.26 15.18 12.38
CA PHE A 110 -25.24 15.15 13.85
C PHE A 110 -25.28 16.53 14.52
N GLN A 111 -25.03 17.62 13.78
CA GLN A 111 -25.12 18.99 14.27
C GLN A 111 -26.41 19.33 15.03
N PRO A 112 -27.62 18.84 14.65
CA PRO A 112 -28.83 19.12 15.43
C PRO A 112 -28.88 18.41 16.80
N ILE A 113 -28.02 17.41 17.03
CA ILE A 113 -28.00 16.59 18.25
C ILE A 113 -26.77 16.91 19.12
N VAL A 114 -25.59 17.02 18.48
CA VAL A 114 -24.29 17.24 19.14
C VAL A 114 -23.43 18.19 18.30
N LEU A 115 -22.80 19.17 18.94
CA LEU A 115 -21.81 20.04 18.30
C LEU A 115 -20.50 19.27 18.09
N LEU A 116 -20.28 18.78 16.87
CA LEU A 116 -19.05 18.08 16.48
C LEU A 116 -17.94 19.06 16.09
N PRO A 117 -16.69 18.86 16.57
CA PRO A 117 -15.54 19.65 16.14
C PRO A 117 -15.16 19.34 14.67
N VAL A 118 -14.39 20.23 14.04
CA VAL A 118 -13.86 20.02 12.68
C VAL A 118 -12.84 18.89 12.65
N THR A 119 -12.03 18.78 13.70
CA THR A 119 -10.99 17.78 13.87
C THR A 119 -11.19 17.06 15.21
N ILE A 120 -10.95 15.75 15.21
CA ILE A 120 -11.05 14.93 16.42
C ILE A 120 -9.85 13.99 16.53
N ASN A 121 -9.21 13.96 17.70
CA ASN A 121 -8.16 13.00 17.98
C ASN A 121 -8.80 11.71 18.51
N ILE A 122 -8.72 10.64 17.71
CA ILE A 122 -9.29 9.33 18.06
C ILE A 122 -8.25 8.38 18.68
N SER A 123 -7.00 8.83 18.83
CA SER A 123 -5.91 8.16 19.55
C SER A 123 -5.78 6.68 19.15
N PHE A 124 -5.85 5.75 20.10
CA PHE A 124 -5.72 4.30 19.89
C PHE A 124 -6.64 3.75 18.79
N ILE A 125 -7.85 4.29 18.64
CA ILE A 125 -8.83 3.86 17.63
C ILE A 125 -8.27 4.09 16.21
N TYR A 126 -7.42 5.10 16.02
CA TYR A 126 -6.77 5.37 14.73
C TYR A 126 -5.88 4.22 14.27
N TYR A 127 -5.16 3.57 15.20
CA TYR A 127 -4.30 2.42 14.89
C TYR A 127 -5.11 1.19 14.52
N ILE A 128 -6.23 0.94 15.21
CA ILE A 128 -7.17 -0.11 14.83
C ILE A 128 -7.72 0.17 13.43
N PHE A 129 -8.12 1.41 13.15
CA PHE A 129 -8.61 1.82 11.84
C PHE A 129 -7.56 1.58 10.75
N MET A 130 -6.31 2.00 10.94
CA MET A 130 -5.23 1.77 9.97
C MET A 130 -5.03 0.28 9.66
N GLY A 131 -5.00 -0.58 10.69
CA GLY A 131 -4.91 -2.02 10.50
C GLY A 131 -6.11 -2.59 9.74
N MET A 132 -7.33 -2.15 10.10
CA MET A 132 -8.56 -2.58 9.44
C MET A 132 -8.65 -2.14 7.97
N VAL A 133 -8.11 -0.96 7.61
CA VAL A 133 -8.01 -0.54 6.21
C VAL A 133 -7.15 -1.51 5.41
N ILE A 134 -6.03 -1.96 5.96
CA ILE A 134 -5.14 -2.92 5.29
C ILE A 134 -5.85 -4.27 5.11
N VAL A 135 -6.52 -4.77 6.16
CA VAL A 135 -7.33 -6.00 6.10
C VAL A 135 -8.45 -5.87 5.07
N PHE A 136 -9.14 -4.73 5.03
CA PHE A 136 -10.20 -4.47 4.08
C PHE A 136 -9.67 -4.48 2.65
N CYS A 137 -8.58 -3.78 2.36
CA CYS A 137 -8.01 -3.70 1.01
C CYS A 137 -7.61 -5.06 0.46
N THR A 138 -6.94 -5.91 1.24
CA THR A 138 -6.51 -7.24 0.78
C THR A 138 -7.71 -8.16 0.54
N ASN A 139 -8.70 -8.14 1.43
CA ASN A 139 -9.89 -8.98 1.28
C ASN A 139 -10.85 -8.47 0.20
N ALA A 140 -10.95 -7.15 -0.02
CA ALA A 140 -11.82 -6.58 -1.04
C ALA A 140 -11.42 -7.01 -2.45
N ILE A 141 -10.12 -6.98 -2.77
CA ILE A 141 -9.59 -7.48 -4.05
C ILE A 141 -9.83 -8.98 -4.17
N ASN A 142 -9.56 -9.75 -3.11
CA ASN A 142 -9.68 -11.21 -3.11
C ASN A 142 -11.14 -11.70 -3.26
N ILE A 143 -12.14 -10.93 -2.79
CA ILE A 143 -13.56 -11.27 -2.98
C ILE A 143 -14.03 -10.85 -4.38
N LEU A 144 -13.50 -9.76 -4.93
CA LEU A 144 -13.75 -9.32 -6.30
C LEU A 144 -12.77 -9.97 -7.29
N ALA A 145 -12.77 -11.30 -7.31
CA ALA A 145 -11.82 -12.14 -8.04
C ALA A 145 -12.54 -13.22 -8.86
N GLY A 146 -11.79 -14.00 -9.64
CA GLY A 146 -12.30 -15.20 -10.30
C GLY A 146 -12.61 -15.07 -11.79
N VAL A 147 -12.39 -13.89 -12.38
CA VAL A 147 -12.43 -13.66 -13.83
C VAL A 147 -11.03 -13.26 -14.29
N ASN A 148 -10.54 -13.85 -15.39
CA ASN A 148 -9.19 -13.65 -15.90
C ASN A 148 -8.82 -12.16 -16.02
N GLY A 149 -7.80 -11.75 -15.28
CA GLY A 149 -7.26 -10.39 -15.28
C GLY A 149 -8.07 -9.38 -14.46
N LEU A 150 -9.08 -9.80 -13.69
CA LEU A 150 -9.89 -8.88 -12.87
C LEU A 150 -9.10 -8.38 -11.65
N GLU A 151 -8.35 -9.25 -10.97
CA GLU A 151 -7.53 -8.91 -9.81
C GLU A 151 -6.39 -7.96 -10.18
N SER A 152 -5.65 -8.28 -11.25
CA SER A 152 -4.57 -7.45 -11.78
C SER A 152 -5.10 -6.17 -12.43
N GLY A 153 -6.23 -6.23 -13.14
CA GLY A 153 -6.87 -5.09 -13.79
C GLY A 153 -7.40 -4.04 -12.81
N GLN A 154 -8.16 -4.45 -11.79
CA GLN A 154 -8.66 -3.52 -10.78
C GLN A 154 -7.49 -2.86 -10.01
N SER A 155 -6.47 -3.65 -9.66
CA SER A 155 -5.28 -3.16 -8.97
C SER A 155 -4.51 -2.14 -9.81
N LEU A 156 -4.41 -2.37 -11.12
CA LEU A 156 -3.76 -1.45 -12.07
C LEU A 156 -4.51 -0.12 -12.18
N VAL A 157 -5.85 -0.15 -12.26
CA VAL A 157 -6.68 1.06 -12.31
C VAL A 157 -6.51 1.88 -11.02
N ILE A 158 -6.52 1.22 -9.86
CA ILE A 158 -6.34 1.87 -8.56
C ILE A 158 -4.95 2.50 -8.48
N SER A 159 -3.88 1.76 -8.77
CA SER A 159 -2.51 2.26 -8.65
C SER A 159 -2.20 3.39 -9.64
N ALA A 160 -2.70 3.31 -10.88
CA ALA A 160 -2.58 4.39 -11.85
C ALA A 160 -3.34 5.65 -11.39
N SER A 161 -4.53 5.50 -10.83
CA SER A 161 -5.33 6.63 -10.31
C SER A 161 -4.64 7.35 -9.15
N VAL A 162 -4.12 6.59 -8.18
CA VAL A 162 -3.41 7.17 -7.03
C VAL A 162 -2.06 7.77 -7.46
N SER A 163 -1.36 7.14 -8.41
CA SER A 163 -0.12 7.70 -8.99
C SER A 163 -0.39 9.04 -9.68
N LEU A 164 -1.44 9.11 -10.52
CA LEU A 164 -1.84 10.36 -11.17
C LEU A 164 -2.20 11.43 -10.14
N PHE A 165 -2.97 11.08 -9.11
CA PHE A 165 -3.30 11.99 -8.03
C PHE A 165 -2.03 12.54 -7.35
N ASN A 166 -1.08 11.69 -6.99
CA ASN A 166 0.17 12.12 -6.36
C ASN A 166 0.99 13.04 -7.26
N VAL A 167 1.09 12.75 -8.57
CA VAL A 167 1.78 13.63 -9.52
C VAL A 167 1.12 15.00 -9.58
N VAL A 168 -0.21 15.06 -9.69
CA VAL A 168 -0.96 16.32 -9.67
C VAL A 168 -0.73 17.08 -8.36
N GLN A 169 -0.69 16.39 -7.22
CA GLN A 169 -0.41 17.02 -5.94
C GLN A 169 1.00 17.58 -5.86
N LEU A 170 2.01 16.85 -6.33
CA LEU A 170 3.40 17.33 -6.34
C LEU A 170 3.59 18.57 -7.23
N ILE A 171 2.86 18.66 -8.35
CA ILE A 171 2.88 19.86 -9.22
C ILE A 171 2.19 21.05 -8.54
N ARG A 172 1.12 20.78 -7.78
CA ARG A 172 0.31 21.81 -7.13
C ARG A 172 0.95 22.33 -5.82
N LEU A 173 1.65 21.47 -5.10
CA LEU A 173 2.24 21.81 -3.80
C LEU A 173 3.37 22.83 -3.99
N ASP A 174 3.28 23.92 -3.23
CA ASP A 174 4.32 24.93 -3.18
C ASP A 174 5.57 24.38 -2.46
N SER A 175 6.74 24.94 -2.78
CA SER A 175 8.04 24.52 -2.25
C SER A 175 8.15 24.59 -0.73
N GLU A 176 7.29 25.38 -0.08
CA GLU A 176 7.26 25.52 1.38
C GLU A 176 6.64 24.30 2.10
N ASN A 177 5.83 23.48 1.41
CA ASN A 177 5.17 22.32 2.03
C ASN A 177 5.99 21.03 1.89
N THR A 178 7.16 21.00 2.54
CA THR A 178 8.12 19.89 2.49
C THR A 178 7.54 18.57 2.99
N THR A 179 6.62 18.59 3.95
CA THR A 179 5.97 17.37 4.48
C THR A 179 4.99 16.79 3.47
N GLY A 180 4.10 17.62 2.90
CA GLY A 180 3.19 17.21 1.84
C GLY A 180 3.93 16.66 0.63
N PHE A 181 5.00 17.35 0.20
CA PHE A 181 5.87 16.87 -0.87
C PHE A 181 6.41 15.47 -0.57
N TRP A 182 7.00 15.27 0.61
CA TRP A 182 7.52 13.96 1.03
C TRP A 182 6.46 12.85 1.00
N HIS A 183 5.24 13.11 1.50
CA HIS A 183 4.18 12.11 1.54
C HIS A 183 3.71 11.66 0.14
N HIS A 184 3.64 12.58 -0.83
CA HIS A 184 3.32 12.22 -2.21
C HIS A 184 4.50 11.55 -2.93
N SER A 185 5.73 11.98 -2.67
CA SER A 185 6.94 11.35 -3.22
C SER A 185 7.11 9.90 -2.75
N ILE A 186 7.02 9.65 -1.43
CA ILE A 186 7.12 8.29 -0.90
C ILE A 186 6.01 7.40 -1.47
N SER A 187 4.78 7.92 -1.60
CA SER A 187 3.68 7.15 -2.21
C SER A 187 4.00 6.76 -3.67
N LEU A 188 4.56 7.67 -4.47
CA LEU A 188 4.99 7.36 -5.84
C LEU A 188 6.15 6.36 -5.90
N TYR A 189 7.10 6.41 -4.96
CA TYR A 189 8.21 5.46 -4.91
C TYR A 189 7.72 4.01 -4.80
N PHE A 190 6.64 3.76 -4.04
CA PHE A 190 6.02 2.43 -3.97
C PHE A 190 5.09 2.15 -5.17
N LEU A 191 4.30 3.14 -5.60
CA LEU A 191 3.26 2.92 -6.61
C LEU A 191 3.78 2.76 -8.03
N LEU A 192 4.85 3.45 -8.43
CA LEU A 192 5.35 3.36 -9.81
C LEU A 192 5.89 1.95 -10.14
N PRO A 193 6.77 1.33 -9.32
CA PRO A 193 7.18 -0.05 -9.53
C PRO A 193 6.00 -1.02 -9.44
N PHE A 194 5.07 -0.81 -8.50
CA PHE A 194 3.87 -1.64 -8.38
C PHE A 194 3.04 -1.59 -9.67
N THR A 195 2.74 -0.39 -10.18
CA THR A 195 1.95 -0.18 -11.41
C THR A 195 2.62 -0.86 -12.61
N ALA A 196 3.94 -0.73 -12.75
CA ALA A 196 4.69 -1.36 -13.84
C ALA A 196 4.63 -2.90 -13.76
N CYS A 197 4.90 -3.46 -12.58
CA CYS A 197 4.83 -4.90 -12.34
C CYS A 197 3.41 -5.45 -12.57
N THR A 198 2.38 -4.77 -12.05
CA THR A 198 0.97 -5.15 -12.22
C THR A 198 0.51 -5.02 -13.68
N ALA A 199 1.00 -4.04 -14.45
CA ALA A 199 0.69 -3.91 -15.87
C ALA A 199 1.19 -5.12 -16.66
N VAL A 200 2.41 -5.59 -16.38
CA VAL A 200 2.96 -6.81 -16.99
C VAL A 200 2.12 -8.03 -16.58
N LEU A 201 1.78 -8.16 -15.29
CA LEU A 201 0.93 -9.25 -14.80
C LEU A 201 -0.45 -9.24 -15.47
N PHE A 202 -1.06 -8.07 -15.67
CA PHE A 202 -2.32 -7.92 -16.37
C PHE A 202 -2.24 -8.35 -17.83
N ILE A 203 -1.17 -7.99 -18.54
CA ILE A 203 -0.95 -8.44 -19.93
C ILE A 203 -0.84 -9.97 -20.01
N LEU A 204 -0.27 -10.62 -18.99
CA LEU A 204 -0.13 -12.07 -18.93
C LEU A 204 -1.41 -12.79 -18.49
N THR A 205 -2.31 -12.14 -17.74
CA THR A 205 -3.52 -12.74 -17.14
C THR A 205 -4.83 -12.36 -17.83
N ARG A 206 -4.82 -11.35 -18.73
CA ARG A 206 -6.02 -10.89 -19.46
C ARG A 206 -6.67 -11.98 -20.31
N TYR A 207 -7.99 -11.87 -20.52
CA TYR A 207 -8.74 -12.80 -21.37
C TYR A 207 -8.08 -12.99 -22.76
N GLY A 208 -7.83 -14.25 -23.14
CA GLY A 208 -7.17 -14.62 -24.39
C GLY A 208 -5.63 -14.62 -24.36
N SER A 209 -4.99 -14.24 -23.24
CA SER A 209 -3.56 -14.53 -23.02
C SER A 209 -3.37 -16.02 -22.73
N LEU A 210 -2.12 -16.50 -22.84
CA LEU A 210 -1.71 -17.85 -22.43
C LEU A 210 -2.39 -18.19 -21.10
N GLY A 211 -3.20 -19.25 -21.04
CA GLY A 211 -4.17 -19.49 -19.97
C GLY A 211 -3.55 -19.53 -18.58
N PHE A 212 -3.49 -18.36 -17.92
CA PHE A 212 -2.87 -18.13 -16.61
C PHE A 212 -3.87 -17.39 -15.70
N LYS A 213 -4.12 -17.95 -14.51
CA LYS A 213 -4.91 -17.37 -13.41
C LYS A 213 -3.94 -16.98 -12.31
#